data_AF-A0AAQ3PNV3-F1
#
_entry.id   AF-A0AAQ3PNV3-F1
#
_cell.length_a   1.000
_cell.length_b   1.000
_cell.length_c   1.000
_cell.angle_alpha   90.00
_cell.angle_beta   90.00
_cell.angle_gamma   90.00
#
_symmetry.space_group_name_H-M   'P 1'
#
loop_
_entity.id
_entity.type
_entity.pdbx_description
1 polymer ?
#
loop_
_entity_poly.entity_id
_entity_poly.type
_entity_poly.pdbx_seq_one_letter_code
_entity_poly.pdbx_strand_id
1 'polypeptide(L)'
;MDPRAFGAMLHFIYTDSLPHMEEGSRRAMAHHLLVAADRYRLERLKVICEDVLRDFIDTDTAATTLALAEQHGCHRLKERCLRFLKCPGNTKAVMAKDGFDHLMRSCPSLLKEILAKD
;
A
#
# COMPACT_ATOMS: atom_id res chain seq x y z
N MET A 1 2.24 -8.31 -14.17
CA MET A 1 2.15 -6.83 -14.19
C MET A 1 0.95 -6.48 -15.05
N ASP A 2 0.03 -5.63 -14.56
CA ASP A 2 -1.19 -5.23 -15.30
C ASP A 2 -0.80 -4.35 -16.52
N PRO A 3 -1.39 -4.56 -17.72
CA PRO A 3 -1.05 -3.80 -18.92
C PRO A 3 -1.28 -2.29 -18.79
N ARG A 4 -2.32 -1.87 -18.06
CA ARG A 4 -2.62 -0.44 -17.84
C ARG A 4 -1.60 0.18 -16.89
N ALA A 5 -1.19 -0.55 -15.86
CA ALA A 5 -0.12 -0.11 -14.96
C ALA A 5 1.22 0.03 -15.72
N PHE A 6 1.51 -0.86 -16.66
CA PHE A 6 2.68 -0.73 -17.53
C PHE A 6 2.59 0.50 -18.44
N GLY A 7 1.45 0.73 -19.09
CA GLY A 7 1.22 1.95 -19.88
C GLY A 7 1.37 3.22 -19.06
N ALA A 8 0.82 3.26 -17.83
CA ALA A 8 0.93 4.39 -16.93
C ALA A 8 2.36 4.63 -16.43
N MET A 9 3.12 3.56 -16.18
CA MET A 9 4.55 3.67 -15.84
C MET A 9 5.36 4.26 -17.01
N LEU A 10 5.11 3.79 -18.24
CA LEU A 10 5.77 4.35 -19.42
C LEU A 10 5.41 5.82 -19.62
N HIS A 11 4.13 6.18 -19.48
CA HIS A 11 3.69 7.57 -19.54
C HIS A 11 4.50 8.43 -18.55
N PHE A 12 4.56 8.02 -17.28
CA PHE A 12 5.34 8.71 -16.26
C PHE A 12 6.83 8.86 -16.62
N ILE A 13 7.47 7.81 -17.16
CA ILE A 13 8.89 7.89 -17.58
C ILE A 13 9.10 8.96 -18.66
N TYR A 14 8.16 9.10 -19.60
CA TYR A 14 8.31 10.02 -20.72
C TYR A 14 7.78 11.44 -20.44
N THR A 15 6.83 11.62 -19.52
CA THR A 15 6.14 12.90 -19.29
C THR A 15 6.30 13.44 -17.87
N ASP A 16 6.89 12.68 -16.96
CA ASP A 16 6.98 12.97 -15.53
C ASP A 16 5.61 13.23 -14.86
N SER A 17 4.54 12.70 -15.44
CA SER A 17 3.17 12.84 -14.96
C SER A 17 2.43 11.50 -14.96
N LEU A 18 1.46 11.34 -14.06
CA LEU A 18 0.57 10.18 -14.10
C LEU A 18 -0.56 10.44 -15.11
N PRO A 19 -0.97 9.43 -15.90
CA PRO A 19 -2.15 9.55 -16.72
C PRO A 19 -3.40 9.66 -15.83
N HIS A 20 -4.51 10.10 -16.42
CA HIS A 20 -5.78 10.11 -15.70
C HIS A 20 -6.16 8.70 -15.23
N MET A 21 -6.43 8.56 -13.93
CA MET A 21 -6.84 7.31 -13.30
C MET A 21 -8.29 7.42 -12.85
N GLU A 22 -9.14 6.54 -13.38
CA GLU A 22 -10.54 6.41 -12.99
C GLU A 22 -10.65 6.20 -11.47
N GLU A 23 -11.57 6.90 -10.82
CA GLU A 23 -11.71 6.86 -9.35
C GLU A 23 -11.96 5.45 -8.81
N GLY A 24 -12.81 4.66 -9.49
CA GLY A 24 -13.13 3.30 -9.07
C GLY A 24 -11.96 2.33 -9.13
N SER A 25 -10.95 2.60 -9.97
CA SER A 25 -9.77 1.74 -10.12
C SER A 25 -8.48 2.36 -9.58
N ARG A 26 -8.53 3.60 -9.06
CA ARG A 26 -7.37 4.40 -8.62
C ARG A 26 -6.51 3.64 -7.62
N ARG A 27 -7.11 3.04 -6.60
CA ARG A 27 -6.41 2.22 -5.60
C ARG A 27 -5.71 1.00 -6.21
N ALA A 28 -6.42 0.23 -7.03
CA ALA A 28 -5.87 -0.98 -7.65
C ALA A 28 -4.70 -0.64 -8.58
N MET A 29 -4.85 0.44 -9.35
CA MET A 29 -3.81 0.95 -10.23
C MET A 29 -2.60 1.46 -9.44
N ALA A 30 -2.81 2.21 -8.36
CA ALA A 30 -1.73 2.67 -7.49
C ALA A 30 -0.94 1.51 -6.87
N HIS A 31 -1.63 0.43 -6.48
CA HIS A 31 -0.97 -0.79 -6.01
C HIS A 31 -0.10 -1.43 -7.11
N HIS A 32 -0.62 -1.60 -8.32
CA HIS A 32 0.17 -2.17 -9.42
C HIS A 32 1.35 -1.28 -9.82
N LEU A 33 1.16 0.04 -9.80
CA LEU A 33 2.21 1.01 -10.07
C LEU A 33 3.27 1.04 -8.98
N LEU A 34 2.91 0.90 -7.70
CA LEU A 34 3.88 0.84 -6.60
C LEU A 34 4.82 -0.37 -6.77
N VAL A 35 4.26 -1.55 -7.04
CA VAL A 35 5.02 -2.78 -7.29
C VAL A 35 5.97 -2.59 -8.49
N ALA A 36 5.51 -1.93 -9.54
CA ALA A 36 6.32 -1.64 -10.72
C ALA A 36 7.40 -0.61 -10.42
N ALA A 37 7.07 0.48 -9.74
CA ALA A 37 7.98 1.55 -9.39
C ALA A 37 9.14 1.03 -8.53
N ASP A 38 8.84 0.17 -7.56
CA ASP A 38 9.86 -0.50 -6.76
C ASP A 38 10.75 -1.42 -7.61
N ARG A 39 10.15 -2.26 -8.46
CA ARG A 39 10.89 -3.18 -9.35
C ARG A 39 11.83 -2.45 -10.32
N TYR A 40 11.41 -1.32 -10.86
CA TYR A 40 12.16 -0.53 -11.84
C TYR A 40 12.92 0.66 -11.20
N ARG A 41 12.93 0.77 -9.87
CA ARG A 41 13.62 1.83 -9.11
C ARG A 41 13.20 3.26 -9.49
N LEU A 42 11.91 3.45 -9.73
CA LEU A 42 11.30 4.74 -10.03
C LEU A 42 10.85 5.40 -8.72
N GLU A 43 11.80 5.91 -7.94
CA GLU A 43 11.54 6.39 -6.56
C GLU A 43 10.46 7.48 -6.48
N ARG A 44 10.45 8.44 -7.42
CA ARG A 44 9.42 9.48 -7.45
C ARG A 44 8.02 8.91 -7.69
N LEU A 45 7.88 7.96 -8.62
CA LEU A 45 6.62 7.29 -8.89
C LEU A 45 6.16 6.47 -7.68
N LYS A 46 7.10 5.81 -7.00
CA LYS A 46 6.83 5.04 -5.77
C LYS A 46 6.23 5.93 -4.68
N VAL A 47 6.84 7.10 -4.43
CA VAL A 47 6.32 8.07 -3.45
C VAL A 47 4.92 8.56 -3.83
N ILE A 48 4.67 8.86 -5.11
CA ILE A 48 3.33 9.26 -5.57
C ILE A 48 2.31 8.16 -5.31
N CYS A 49 2.65 6.90 -5.58
CA CYS A 49 1.75 5.77 -5.32
C CYS A 49 1.50 5.56 -3.82
N GLU A 50 2.52 5.77 -2.97
CA GLU A 50 2.35 5.76 -1.52
C GLU A 50 1.37 6.83 -1.04
N ASP A 51 1.47 8.06 -1.58
CA ASP A 51 0.57 9.15 -1.23
C ASP A 51 -0.87 8.83 -1.64
N VAL A 52 -1.09 8.29 -2.84
CA VAL A 52 -2.42 7.87 -3.30
C VAL A 52 -2.99 6.76 -2.41
N LEU A 53 -2.20 5.73 -2.09
CA LEU A 53 -2.66 4.62 -1.25
C LEU A 53 -2.97 5.03 0.19
N ARG A 54 -2.34 6.10 0.68
CA ARG A 54 -2.59 6.66 2.01
C ARG A 54 -4.05 7.05 2.23
N ASP A 55 -4.70 7.56 1.18
CA ASP A 55 -6.08 8.06 1.23
C ASP A 55 -7.12 6.93 1.24
N PHE A 56 -6.71 5.70 0.93
CA PHE A 56 -7.58 4.53 0.88
C PHE A 56 -7.42 3.58 2.08
N ILE A 57 -6.74 4.01 3.15
CA ILE A 57 -6.57 3.20 4.35
C ILE A 57 -7.86 3.21 5.16
N ASP A 58 -8.48 2.03 5.28
CA ASP A 58 -9.65 1.77 6.09
C ASP A 58 -9.55 0.39 6.77
N THR A 59 -10.61 -0.04 7.44
CA THR A 59 -10.59 -1.34 8.15
C THR A 59 -10.52 -2.54 7.20
N ASP A 60 -10.90 -2.42 5.93
CA ASP A 60 -10.82 -3.50 4.92
C ASP A 60 -9.44 -3.55 4.27
N THR A 61 -8.81 -2.40 4.06
CA THR A 61 -7.58 -2.26 3.27
C THR A 61 -6.32 -2.13 4.11
N ALA A 62 -6.41 -1.81 5.40
CA ALA A 62 -5.24 -1.54 6.24
C ALA A 62 -4.25 -2.71 6.28
N ALA A 63 -4.74 -3.95 6.41
CA ALA A 63 -3.86 -5.12 6.48
C ALA A 63 -3.14 -5.40 5.15
N THR A 64 -3.86 -5.34 4.03
CA THR A 64 -3.27 -5.58 2.71
C THR A 64 -2.30 -4.46 2.30
N THR A 65 -2.64 -3.21 2.62
CA THR A 65 -1.78 -2.04 2.38
C THR A 65 -0.53 -2.07 3.25
N LEU A 66 -0.63 -2.53 4.49
CA LEU A 66 0.52 -2.71 5.38
C LEU A 66 1.47 -3.79 4.86
N ALA A 67 0.95 -4.94 4.41
CA ALA A 67 1.76 -6.01 3.82
C ALA A 67 2.52 -5.49 2.58
N LEU A 68 1.83 -4.76 1.70
CA LEU A 68 2.42 -4.13 0.53
C LEU A 68 3.55 -3.17 0.91
N ALA A 69 3.30 -2.32 1.92
CA ALA A 69 4.26 -1.32 2.36
C ALA A 69 5.53 -1.97 2.94
N GLU A 70 5.38 -3.04 3.73
CA GLU A 70 6.51 -3.82 4.25
C GLU A 70 7.30 -4.47 3.11
N GLN A 71 6.62 -5.15 2.19
CA GLN A 71 7.24 -5.88 1.09
C GLN A 71 8.07 -4.99 0.16
N HIS A 72 7.63 -3.75 -0.05
CA HIS A 72 8.29 -2.79 -0.94
C HIS A 72 9.04 -1.69 -0.19
N GLY A 73 9.28 -1.81 1.12
CA GLY A 73 10.05 -0.82 1.89
C GLY A 73 9.46 0.60 1.88
N CYS A 74 8.13 0.72 1.79
CA CYS A 74 7.41 1.99 1.78
C CYS A 74 7.18 2.48 3.21
N HIS A 75 8.22 3.04 3.83
CA HIS A 75 8.22 3.35 5.26
C HIS A 75 7.10 4.31 5.69
N ARG A 76 6.79 5.33 4.89
CA ARG A 76 5.74 6.32 5.22
C ARG A 76 4.36 5.70 5.19
N LEU A 77 4.09 4.86 4.17
CA LEU A 77 2.84 4.12 4.08
C LEU A 77 2.70 3.11 5.22
N LYS A 78 3.78 2.39 5.54
CA LYS A 78 3.83 1.44 6.68
C LYS A 78 3.47 2.13 8.00
N GLU A 79 4.13 3.25 8.31
CA GLU A 79 3.89 3.99 9.55
C GLU A 79 2.43 4.45 9.64
N ARG A 80 1.86 4.94 8.54
CA ARG A 80 0.45 5.35 8.50
C ARG A 80 -0.49 4.18 8.78
N CYS A 81 -0.27 3.03 8.17
CA CYS A 81 -1.07 1.83 8.41
C CYS A 81 -0.97 1.36 9.87
N LEU A 82 0.24 1.33 10.45
CA LEU A 82 0.44 0.98 11.86
C LEU A 82 -0.28 1.95 12.81
N ARG A 83 -0.18 3.25 12.54
CA ARG A 83 -0.91 4.27 13.31
C ARG A 83 -2.42 4.08 13.24
N PHE A 84 -2.95 3.75 12.05
CA PHE A 84 -4.37 3.45 11.89
C PHE A 84 -4.79 2.20 12.68
N LEU A 85 -3.97 1.15 12.65
CA LEU A 85 -4.23 -0.10 13.38
C LEU A 85 -4.21 0.12 14.89
N LYS A 86 -3.23 0.84 15.43
CA LYS A 86 -3.09 1.11 16.87
C LYS A 86 -4.32 1.77 17.53
N CYS A 87 -5.22 2.37 16.76
CA CYS A 87 -6.51 2.85 17.28
C CYS A 87 -7.35 1.67 17.84
N PRO A 88 -7.82 1.71 19.11
CA PRO A 88 -8.45 0.56 19.78
C PRO A 88 -9.69 -0.03 19.09
N GLY A 89 -10.41 0.75 18.28
CA GLY A 89 -11.55 0.27 17.47
C GLY A 89 -11.13 -0.39 16.16
N ASN A 90 -10.00 0.03 15.58
CA ASN A 90 -9.56 -0.41 14.26
C ASN A 90 -8.81 -1.75 14.32
N THR A 91 -7.96 -1.96 15.34
CA THR A 91 -7.26 -3.25 15.54
C THR A 91 -8.23 -4.42 15.49
N LYS A 92 -9.26 -4.41 16.34
CA LYS A 92 -10.25 -5.49 16.42
C LYS A 92 -11.01 -5.68 15.12
N ALA A 93 -11.42 -4.59 14.47
CA ALA A 93 -12.15 -4.64 13.21
C ALA A 93 -11.30 -5.22 12.07
N VAL A 94 -10.00 -4.90 12.02
CA VAL A 94 -9.09 -5.42 11.00
C VAL A 94 -8.73 -6.87 11.28
N MET A 95 -8.45 -7.23 12.54
CA MET A 95 -8.11 -8.62 12.93
C MET A 95 -9.24 -9.62 12.67
N ALA A 96 -10.48 -9.16 12.59
CA ALA A 96 -11.63 -10.00 12.26
C ALA A 96 -11.77 -10.30 10.76
N LYS A 97 -10.92 -9.72 9.89
CA LYS A 97 -11.00 -9.88 8.43
C LYS A 97 -9.90 -10.78 7.89
N ASP A 98 -10.20 -11.49 6.81
CA ASP A 98 -9.27 -12.39 6.12
C ASP A 98 -7.97 -11.70 5.67
N GLY A 99 -8.02 -10.38 5.42
CA GLY A 99 -6.84 -9.59 5.07
C GLY A 99 -5.75 -9.61 6.14
N PHE A 100 -6.13 -9.74 7.42
CA PHE A 100 -5.17 -9.84 8.53
C PHE A 100 -4.47 -11.19 8.56
N ASP A 101 -5.18 -12.29 8.30
CA ASP A 101 -4.57 -13.62 8.19
C ASP A 101 -3.57 -13.70 7.02
N HIS A 102 -3.85 -13.00 5.93
CA HIS A 102 -2.89 -12.88 4.83
C HIS A 102 -1.64 -12.09 5.23
N LEU A 103 -1.81 -10.92 5.87
CA LEU A 103 -0.71 -10.13 6.42
C LEU A 103 0.18 -10.97 7.34
N MET A 104 -0.45 -11.78 8.19
CA MET A 104 0.20 -12.66 9.14
C MET A 104 1.07 -13.74 8.50
N ARG A 105 0.63 -14.29 7.37
CA ARG A 105 1.38 -15.29 6.61
C ARG A 105 2.51 -14.66 5.78
N SER A 106 2.27 -13.50 5.20
CA SER A 106 3.23 -12.81 4.34
C SER A 106 4.35 -12.11 5.11
N CYS A 107 4.04 -11.52 6.27
CA CYS A 107 4.95 -10.69 7.05
C CYS A 107 4.80 -10.91 8.57
N PRO A 108 5.22 -12.07 9.12
CA PRO A 108 5.04 -12.40 10.53
C PRO A 108 5.80 -11.48 11.49
N SER A 109 6.84 -10.77 11.02
CA SER A 109 7.57 -9.75 11.80
C SER A 109 6.68 -8.61 12.28
N LEU A 110 5.66 -8.24 11.50
CA LEU A 110 4.76 -7.12 11.79
C LEU A 110 3.87 -7.36 13.01
N LEU A 111 3.66 -8.61 13.43
CA LEU A 111 2.95 -8.91 14.68
C LEU A 111 3.53 -8.14 15.86
N LYS A 112 4.85 -8.17 15.98
CA LYS A 112 5.54 -7.56 17.11
C LYS A 112 5.34 -6.06 17.09
N GLU A 113 5.32 -5.45 15.91
CA GLU A 113 5.09 -4.02 15.74
C GLU A 113 3.64 -3.62 16.03
N ILE A 114 2.67 -4.46 15.67
CA ILE A 114 1.25 -4.22 15.93
C ILE A 114 0.92 -4.39 17.43
N LEU A 115 1.53 -5.39 18.08
CA LEU A 115 1.32 -5.71 19.49
C LEU A 115 2.19 -4.90 20.45
N ALA A 116 3.27 -4.28 19.95
CA ALA A 116 4.07 -3.34 20.73
C ALA A 116 3.19 -2.13 21.09
N LYS A 117 2.80 -2.07 22.37
CA LYS A 117 2.34 -0.84 22.99
C LYS A 117 3.54 0.07 23.16
N ASP A 118 3.39 1.33 22.74
CA ASP A 118 4.34 2.40 23.03
C ASP A 118 4.43 2.64 24.56
#